data_AF-A0A0B6YX36-F1
#
_entry.id   AF-A0A0B6YX36-F1
#
_cell.length_a   1.000
_cell.length_b   1.000
_cell.length_c   1.000
_cell.angle_alpha   90.00
_cell.angle_beta   90.00
_cell.angle_gamma   90.00
#
_symmetry.space_group_name_H-M   'P 1'
#
loop_
_entity.id
_entity.type
_entity.pdbx_description
1 polymer ?
#
loop_
_entity_poly.entity_id
_entity_poly.type
_entity_poly.pdbx_seq_one_letter_code
_entity_poly.pdbx_strand_id
1 'polypeptide(L)'
;FELCGGQIRIPTAAEFTNSKNTYIARCTVVDGEPLNIEDFSKDGRFGTGPFTDEQNFTTKSVLCMPIHNSNHAIIGVTQLINKVNGQPFDDNDEHLLEAFSIFTGLGIHNCQMYENACQLMAKQSVALEVLSYHATASK
;
A
#
# COMPACT_ATOMS: atom_id res chain seq x y z
N PHE A 1 2.00 3.48 -4.94
CA PHE A 1 2.82 3.52 -6.18
C PHE A 1 2.46 2.30 -7.00
N GLU A 2 2.54 2.39 -8.30
CA GLU A 2 2.31 1.28 -9.22
C GLU A 2 3.66 0.86 -9.81
N LEU A 3 3.85 -0.45 -9.96
CA LEU A 3 5.02 -1.03 -10.63
C LEU A 3 4.56 -1.60 -11.98
N CYS A 4 4.75 -0.84 -13.05
CA CYS A 4 4.42 -1.27 -14.41
C CYS A 4 5.70 -1.38 -15.23
N GLY A 5 5.99 -2.57 -15.77
CA GLY A 5 7.16 -2.78 -16.64
C GLY A 5 8.51 -2.47 -15.99
N GLY A 6 8.62 -2.59 -14.66
CA GLY A 6 9.84 -2.31 -13.91
C GLY A 6 10.07 -0.83 -13.54
N GLN A 7 9.14 0.06 -13.87
CA GLN A 7 9.19 1.46 -13.44
C GLN A 7 8.20 1.72 -12.29
N ILE A 8 8.67 2.47 -11.29
CA ILE A 8 7.82 2.98 -10.21
C ILE A 8 7.12 4.23 -10.71
N ARG A 9 5.78 4.21 -10.70
CA ARG A 9 4.94 5.35 -11.02
C ARG A 9 4.08 5.73 -9.82
N ILE A 10 3.90 7.02 -9.58
CA ILE A 10 2.95 7.53 -8.59
C ILE A 10 1.76 8.13 -9.37
N PRO A 11 0.57 7.50 -9.35
CA PRO A 11 -0.60 8.05 -10.02
C PRO A 11 -1.04 9.38 -9.41
N THR A 12 -1.64 10.25 -10.22
CA THR A 12 -2.25 11.49 -9.72
C THR A 12 -3.52 11.19 -8.91
N ALA A 13 -3.97 12.12 -8.06
CA ALA A 13 -5.18 11.91 -7.25
C ALA A 13 -6.45 11.67 -8.09
N ALA A 14 -6.54 12.29 -9.27
CA ALA A 14 -7.66 12.10 -10.19
C ALA A 14 -7.63 10.72 -10.87
N GLU A 15 -6.45 10.28 -11.32
CA GLU A 15 -6.24 8.92 -11.84
C GLU A 15 -6.57 7.87 -10.78
N PHE A 16 -6.15 8.11 -9.54
CA PHE A 16 -6.44 7.23 -8.44
C PHE A 16 -7.96 7.16 -8.19
N THR A 17 -8.68 8.27 -8.13
CA THR A 17 -10.11 8.27 -7.81
C THR A 17 -10.98 7.58 -8.86
N ASN A 18 -10.64 7.72 -10.14
CA ASN A 18 -11.44 7.20 -11.25
C ASN A 18 -11.04 5.79 -11.71
N SER A 19 -9.94 5.24 -11.17
CA SER A 19 -9.47 3.91 -11.55
C SER A 19 -10.28 2.79 -10.89
N LYS A 20 -10.66 1.78 -11.68
CA LYS A 20 -11.27 0.56 -11.14
C LYS A 20 -10.33 -0.17 -10.16
N ASN A 21 -9.01 -0.07 -10.35
CA ASN A 21 -8.03 -0.68 -9.45
C ASN A 21 -8.14 -0.10 -8.04
N THR A 22 -8.39 1.21 -7.93
CA THR A 22 -8.63 1.89 -6.65
C THR A 22 -9.93 1.45 -6.01
N TYR A 23 -10.97 1.21 -6.80
CA TYR A 23 -12.21 0.67 -6.26
C TYR A 23 -12.01 -0.73 -5.66
N ILE A 24 -11.25 -1.61 -6.33
CA ILE A 24 -10.90 -2.94 -5.80
C ILE A 24 -10.12 -2.80 -4.49
N ALA A 25 -9.08 -1.96 -4.48
CA ALA A 25 -8.30 -1.65 -3.28
C ALA A 25 -9.20 -1.18 -2.12
N ARG A 26 -10.19 -0.33 -2.41
CA ARG A 26 -11.15 0.16 -1.41
C ARG A 26 -12.02 -0.96 -0.86
N CYS A 27 -12.49 -1.89 -1.70
CA CYS A 27 -13.25 -3.06 -1.23
C CYS A 27 -12.44 -3.88 -0.22
N THR A 28 -11.18 -4.19 -0.53
CA THR A 28 -10.27 -4.91 0.37
C THR A 28 -10.09 -4.18 1.71
N VAL A 29 -9.99 -2.84 1.70
CA VAL A 29 -9.88 -2.05 2.95
C VAL A 29 -11.18 -2.09 3.77
N VAL A 30 -12.34 -2.02 3.12
CA VAL A 30 -13.65 -2.01 3.80
C VAL A 30 -13.98 -3.37 4.38
N ASP A 31 -13.73 -4.43 3.62
CA ASP A 31 -14.03 -5.80 4.03
C ASP A 31 -12.98 -6.33 5.01
N GLY A 32 -11.75 -5.80 4.95
CA GLY A 32 -10.62 -6.22 5.78
C GLY A 32 -10.02 -7.56 5.38
N GLU A 33 -10.52 -8.15 4.29
CA GLU A 33 -10.19 -9.50 3.84
C GLU A 33 -9.51 -9.47 2.46
N PRO A 34 -8.72 -10.50 2.14
CA PRO A 34 -8.19 -10.71 0.79
C PRO A 34 -9.27 -10.73 -0.29
N LEU A 35 -8.94 -10.22 -1.47
CA LEU A 35 -9.81 -10.25 -2.63
C LEU A 35 -9.07 -10.80 -3.85
N ASN A 36 -9.41 -12.02 -4.25
CA ASN A 36 -8.96 -12.65 -5.48
C ASN A 36 -10.07 -12.59 -6.55
N ILE A 37 -9.74 -12.01 -7.71
CA ILE A 37 -10.60 -11.92 -8.89
C ILE A 37 -9.90 -12.69 -10.00
N GLU A 38 -10.39 -13.90 -10.27
CA GLU A 38 -9.82 -14.77 -11.32
C GLU A 38 -10.08 -14.25 -12.73
N ASP A 39 -11.29 -13.73 -12.97
CA ASP A 39 -11.72 -13.18 -14.26
C ASP A 39 -12.55 -11.92 -14.04
N PHE A 40 -11.89 -10.77 -14.24
CA PHE A 40 -12.47 -9.45 -14.07
C PHE A 40 -13.70 -9.22 -14.95
N SER A 41 -13.74 -9.84 -16.14
CA SER A 41 -14.86 -9.65 -17.08
C SER A 41 -16.16 -10.32 -16.61
N LYS A 42 -16.04 -11.33 -15.75
CA LYS A 42 -17.16 -12.09 -15.17
C LYS A 42 -17.60 -11.57 -13.81
N ASP A 43 -16.79 -10.72 -13.17
CA ASP A 43 -17.12 -10.18 -11.85
C ASP A 43 -18.08 -8.99 -11.95
N GLY A 44 -19.36 -9.25 -11.70
CA GLY A 44 -20.42 -8.25 -11.77
C GLY A 44 -20.28 -7.07 -10.80
N ARG A 45 -19.41 -7.17 -9.77
CA ARG A 45 -19.19 -6.08 -8.79
C ARG A 45 -18.47 -4.88 -9.39
N PHE A 46 -17.74 -5.07 -10.50
CA PHE A 46 -16.86 -4.06 -11.09
C PHE A 46 -17.25 -3.65 -12.52
N GLY A 47 -18.48 -4.03 -12.92
CA GLY A 47 -19.06 -3.76 -14.23
C GLY A 47 -18.73 -4.84 -15.27
N THR A 48 -19.55 -4.95 -16.31
CA THR A 48 -19.39 -5.95 -17.37
C THR A 48 -18.40 -5.49 -18.44
N GLY A 49 -17.41 -6.33 -18.76
CA GLY A 49 -16.48 -6.13 -19.87
C GLY A 49 -15.02 -5.88 -19.48
N PRO A 50 -14.08 -5.98 -20.44
CA PRO A 50 -12.66 -5.79 -20.17
C PRO A 50 -12.38 -4.37 -19.66
N PHE A 51 -11.64 -4.25 -18.56
CA PHE A 51 -11.12 -2.96 -18.11
C PHE A 51 -9.75 -2.74 -18.75
N THR A 52 -9.73 -1.91 -19.78
CA THR A 52 -8.48 -1.44 -20.41
C THR A 52 -8.29 0.01 -20.00
N ASP A 53 -7.14 0.31 -19.40
CA ASP A 53 -6.77 1.69 -19.06
C ASP A 53 -6.32 2.48 -20.30
N GLU A 54 -6.03 3.77 -20.10
CA GLU A 54 -5.57 4.66 -21.17
C GLU A 54 -4.23 4.22 -21.78
N GLN A 55 -3.45 3.40 -21.08
CA GLN A 55 -2.20 2.81 -21.56
C GLN A 55 -2.40 1.49 -22.32
N ASN A 56 -3.64 1.13 -22.63
CA ASN A 56 -4.00 -0.11 -23.31
C ASN A 56 -3.63 -1.37 -22.49
N PHE A 57 -3.52 -1.23 -21.16
CA PHE A 57 -3.33 -2.35 -20.25
C PHE A 57 -4.70 -2.89 -19.83
N THR A 58 -4.98 -4.14 -20.20
CA THR A 58 -6.24 -4.81 -19.90
C THR A 58 -6.13 -5.64 -18.62
N THR A 59 -6.86 -5.26 -17.58
CA THR A 59 -7.00 -6.06 -16.35
C THR A 59 -7.85 -7.30 -16.61
N LYS A 60 -7.28 -8.47 -16.35
CA LYS A 60 -7.90 -9.80 -16.50
C LYS A 60 -8.08 -10.49 -15.16
N SER A 61 -7.02 -10.52 -14.34
CA SER A 61 -7.04 -11.08 -13.00
C SER A 61 -6.41 -10.11 -12.00
N VAL A 62 -6.92 -10.10 -10.78
CA VAL A 62 -6.45 -9.20 -9.71
C VAL A 62 -6.42 -9.96 -8.40
N LEU A 63 -5.31 -9.87 -7.68
CA LEU A 63 -5.21 -10.32 -6.30
C LEU A 63 -4.86 -9.12 -5.42
N CYS A 64 -5.69 -8.85 -4.41
CA CYS A 64 -5.52 -7.73 -3.51
C CYS A 64 -5.48 -8.19 -2.06
N MET A 65 -4.48 -7.71 -1.31
CA MET A 65 -4.23 -8.08 0.08
C MET A 65 -4.11 -6.82 0.95
N PRO A 66 -4.78 -6.78 2.11
CA PRO A 66 -4.62 -5.67 3.06
C PRO A 66 -3.24 -5.72 3.74
N ILE A 67 -2.65 -4.54 3.97
CA ILE A 67 -1.42 -4.39 4.74
C ILE A 67 -1.79 -3.88 6.13
N HIS A 68 -1.47 -4.67 7.14
CA HIS A 68 -1.73 -4.34 8.55
C HIS A 68 -0.47 -3.82 9.24
N ASN A 69 -0.63 -2.88 10.17
CA ASN A 69 0.43 -2.51 11.10
C ASN A 69 0.43 -3.42 12.35
N SER A 70 1.35 -3.14 13.28
CA SER A 70 1.47 -3.84 14.57
C SER A 70 0.22 -3.81 15.46
N ASN A 71 -0.68 -2.84 15.23
CA ASN A 71 -1.95 -2.69 15.95
C ASN A 71 -3.12 -3.33 15.20
N HIS A 72 -2.87 -4.16 14.18
CA HIS A 72 -3.88 -4.74 13.30
C HIS A 72 -4.74 -3.71 12.55
N ALA A 73 -4.27 -2.46 12.43
CA ALA A 73 -4.95 -1.47 11.61
C ALA A 73 -4.44 -1.55 10.16
N ILE A 74 -5.37 -1.48 9.20
CA ILE A 74 -5.05 -1.45 7.78
C ILE A 74 -4.40 -0.10 7.45
N ILE A 75 -3.15 -0.13 7.00
CA ILE A 75 -2.37 1.06 6.61
C ILE A 75 -2.20 1.20 5.09
N GLY A 76 -2.62 0.18 4.34
CA GLY A 76 -2.56 0.17 2.89
C GLY A 76 -3.03 -1.16 2.31
N VAL A 77 -2.82 -1.34 1.01
CA VAL A 77 -3.08 -2.59 0.31
C VAL A 77 -1.94 -2.90 -0.66
N THR A 78 -1.72 -4.18 -0.89
CA THR A 78 -0.92 -4.69 -2.00
C THR A 78 -1.86 -5.22 -3.07
N GLN A 79 -1.57 -4.92 -4.34
CA GLN A 79 -2.36 -5.41 -5.46
C GLN A 79 -1.43 -5.98 -6.54
N LEU A 80 -1.72 -7.20 -6.96
CA LEU A 80 -1.13 -7.83 -8.14
C LEU A 80 -2.18 -7.85 -9.25
N ILE A 81 -1.78 -7.47 -10.44
CA ILE A 81 -2.66 -7.44 -11.61
C ILE A 81 -2.01 -8.25 -12.72
N ASN A 82 -2.78 -9.18 -13.29
CA ASN A 82 -2.37 -10.07 -14.37
C ASN A 82 -1.11 -10.89 -14.06
N LYS A 83 -1.28 -12.14 -13.64
CA LYS A 83 -0.17 -13.09 -13.53
C LYS A 83 0.53 -13.22 -14.90
N VAL A 84 1.86 -13.26 -14.89
CA VAL A 84 2.67 -13.26 -16.14
C VAL A 84 2.37 -14.45 -17.05
N ASN A 85 2.02 -15.60 -16.47
CA ASN A 85 1.63 -16.80 -17.22
C ASN A 85 0.20 -16.73 -17.79
N GLY A 86 -0.55 -15.65 -17.53
CA GLY A 86 -1.92 -15.44 -17.98
C GLY A 86 -2.98 -16.26 -17.24
N GLN A 87 -2.62 -17.03 -16.21
CA GLN A 87 -3.57 -17.75 -15.37
C GLN A 87 -4.11 -16.86 -14.23
N PRO A 88 -5.25 -17.21 -13.63
CA PRO A 88 -5.68 -16.65 -12.36
C PRO A 88 -4.63 -16.83 -11.26
N PHE A 89 -4.75 -16.04 -10.19
CA PHE A 89 -3.95 -16.24 -8.99
C PHE A 89 -4.47 -17.46 -8.23
N ASP A 90 -3.56 -18.34 -7.86
CA ASP A 90 -3.86 -19.56 -7.12
C ASP A 90 -3.62 -19.38 -5.61
N ASP A 91 -4.03 -20.37 -4.81
CA ASP A 91 -3.86 -20.35 -3.36
C ASP A 91 -2.40 -20.10 -2.94
N ASN A 92 -1.42 -20.58 -3.71
CA ASN A 92 -0.01 -20.39 -3.39
C ASN A 92 0.41 -18.93 -3.62
N ASP A 93 -0.11 -18.26 -4.66
CA ASP A 93 0.07 -16.82 -4.84
C ASP A 93 -0.57 -16.03 -3.69
N GLU A 94 -1.74 -16.45 -3.21
CA GLU A 94 -2.42 -15.82 -2.07
C GLU A 94 -1.57 -15.87 -0.80
N HIS A 95 -1.09 -17.06 -0.41
CA HIS A 95 -0.22 -17.22 0.76
C HIS A 95 1.10 -16.43 0.62
N LEU A 96 1.67 -16.38 -0.58
CA LEU A 96 2.88 -15.61 -0.83
C LEU A 96 2.64 -14.11 -0.68
N LEU A 97 1.53 -13.60 -1.23
CA LEU A 97 1.18 -12.19 -1.14
C LEU A 97 0.76 -11.78 0.28
N GLU A 98 0.11 -12.69 1.02
CA GLU A 98 -0.19 -12.51 2.43
C GLU A 98 1.10 -12.35 3.25
N ALA A 99 2.04 -13.29 3.11
CA ALA A 99 3.34 -13.21 3.77
C ALA A 99 4.08 -11.91 3.41
N PHE A 100 4.08 -11.55 2.12
CA PHE A 100 4.65 -10.28 1.67
C PHE A 100 3.98 -9.07 2.33
N SER A 101 2.66 -9.07 2.45
CA SER A 101 1.90 -7.96 3.05
C SER A 101 2.17 -7.83 4.55
N ILE A 102 2.33 -8.94 5.27
CA ILE A 102 2.75 -8.97 6.68
C ILE A 102 4.13 -8.33 6.84
N PHE A 103 5.13 -8.79 6.08
CA PHE A 103 6.49 -8.22 6.16
C PHE A 103 6.54 -6.75 5.76
N THR A 104 5.75 -6.36 4.76
CA THR A 104 5.63 -4.96 4.34
C THR A 104 5.06 -4.09 5.47
N GLY A 105 4.02 -4.57 6.15
CA GLY A 105 3.42 -3.89 7.30
C GLY A 105 4.42 -3.69 8.46
N LEU A 106 5.17 -4.73 8.79
CA LEU A 106 6.24 -4.66 9.80
C LEU A 106 7.36 -3.69 9.40
N GLY A 107 7.78 -3.73 8.13
CA GLY A 107 8.80 -2.84 7.59
C GLY A 107 8.37 -1.37 7.67
N ILE A 108 7.15 -1.05 7.24
CA ILE A 108 6.60 0.31 7.32
C ILE A 108 6.54 0.79 8.77
N HIS A 109 6.02 -0.05 9.68
CA HIS A 109 5.94 0.29 11.09
C HIS A 109 7.33 0.59 11.68
N ASN A 110 8.34 -0.22 11.38
CA ASN A 110 9.69 -0.03 11.88
C ASN A 110 10.32 1.27 11.36
N CYS A 111 10.14 1.58 10.06
CA CYS A 111 10.61 2.84 9.49
C CYS A 111 9.95 4.05 10.16
N GLN A 112 8.62 4.01 10.35
CA GLN A 112 7.89 5.09 11.02
C GLN A 112 8.35 5.29 12.47
N MET A 113 8.56 4.20 13.21
CA MET A 113 9.06 4.26 14.59
C MET A 113 10.47 4.86 14.65
N TYR A 114 11.34 4.47 13.73
CA TYR A 114 12.70 5.01 13.63
C TYR A 114 12.69 6.51 13.29
N GLU A 115 11.91 6.93 12.30
CA GLU A 115 11.78 8.34 11.93
C GLU A 115 11.25 9.19 13.10
N ASN A 116 10.24 8.70 13.82
CA ASN A 116 9.69 9.36 15.01
C ASN A 116 10.74 9.50 16.11
N ALA A 117 11.54 8.47 16.37
CA ALA A 117 12.63 8.53 17.34
C ALA A 117 13.67 9.58 16.96
N CYS A 118 14.09 9.62 15.69
CA CYS A 118 15.02 10.64 15.19
C CYS A 118 14.47 12.06 15.35
N GLN A 119 13.19 12.29 15.02
CA GLN A 119 12.56 13.59 15.19
C GLN A 119 12.47 14.02 16.66
N LEU A 120 12.14 13.10 17.56
CA LEU A 120 12.07 13.36 19.00
C LEU A 120 13.45 13.70 19.57
N MET A 121 14.49 12.97 19.16
CA MET A 121 15.87 13.25 19.55
C MET A 121 16.33 14.64 19.08
N ALA A 122 16.02 15.02 17.84
CA ALA A 122 16.35 16.35 17.32
C ALA A 122 15.66 17.47 18.11
N LYS A 123 14.36 17.31 18.41
CA LYS A 123 13.60 18.26 19.25
C LYS A 123 14.19 18.37 20.66
N GLN A 124 14.58 17.24 21.25
CA GLN A 124 15.19 17.20 22.58
C GLN A 124 16.54 17.94 22.60
N SER A 125 17.37 17.78 21.56
CA SER A 125 18.67 18.47 21.44
C SER A 125 18.49 19.99 21.47
N VAL A 126 17.60 20.52 20.63
CA VAL A 126 17.35 21.98 20.55
C VAL A 126 16.81 22.52 21.87
N ALA A 127 15.90 21.79 22.53
CA ALA A 127 15.36 22.20 23.82
C ALA A 127 16.45 22.29 24.91
N LEU A 128 17.38 21.32 24.93
CA LEU A 128 18.49 21.31 25.89
C LEU A 128 19.47 22.46 25.63
N GLU A 129 19.75 22.79 24.38
CA GLU A 129 20.61 23.94 24.02
C GLU A 129 20.02 25.26 24.55
N VAL A 130 18.73 25.50 24.34
CA VAL A 130 18.03 26.70 24.83
C VAL A 130 18.07 26.79 26.36
N LEU A 131 17.81 25.68 27.05
CA LEU A 131 17.89 25.62 28.52
C LEU A 131 19.32 25.93 29.01
N SER A 132 20.34 25.38 28.35
CA SER A 132 21.74 25.64 28.70
C SER A 132 22.13 27.10 28.51
N TYR A 133 21.62 27.75 27.47
CA TYR A 133 21.84 29.16 27.20
C TYR A 133 21.29 30.03 28.34
N HIS A 134 20.04 29.81 28.75
CA HIS A 134 19.46 30.56 29.87
C HIS A 134 20.16 30.28 31.22
N ALA A 135 20.61 29.04 31.44
CA ALA A 135 21.35 28.66 32.65
C ALA A 135 22.75 29.31 32.72
N THR A 136 23.40 29.55 31.59
CA THR A 136 24.73 30.16 31.52
C THR A 136 24.72 31.69 31.45
N ALA A 137 23.69 32.28 30.84
CA ALA A 137 23.54 33.73 30.70
C ALA A 137 23.11 34.45 32.00
N SER A 138 22.63 33.73 33.02
CA SER A 138 22.25 34.30 34.33
C SER A 138 23.43 34.45 35.30
N LYS A 139 24.67 34.57 34.80
CA LYS A 139 25.88 34.88 35.57
C LYS A 139 26.45 36.25 35.21
#